data_AF-A0A199VJB5-F1
#
_entry.id   AF-A0A199VJB5-F1
#
_cell.length_a   1.000
_cell.length_b   1.000
_cell.length_c   1.000
_cell.angle_alpha   90.00
_cell.angle_beta   90.00
_cell.angle_gamma   90.00
#
_symmetry.space_group_name_H-M   'P 1'
#
loop_
_entity.id
_entity.type
_entity.pdbx_description
1 polymer ?
#
loop_
_entity_poly.entity_id
_entity_poly.type
_entity_poly.pdbx_seq_one_letter_code
_entity_poly.pdbx_strand_id
1 'polypeptide(L)'
;MAFSTIDSFSSSTWRIETATGSHKFTVNKHSLTKGFGAGNHVQSGVFSVGGHDWAIRYYPDGRAHITRIYPDGSYGRSYESDVGTGNVSIYLTHLSDTSGDAKVAFKFDILDKNGSTLSTHSVEVPVTLNDSKSSLGWERIMSRADFERKFVDEDDRLTIRCTVTVLKSPHLQVSKTRSVASLQVPKPPPSDLHQHLGELLESGEGADVAFDVGGETFAAHRCVLAARSPSERSSCSKRMVRMNPANVLEQSI
;
A
#
# COMPACT_ATOMS: atom_id res chain seq x y z
N MET A 1 -7.01 -45.74 -29.26
CA MET A 1 -6.20 -44.65 -28.68
C MET A 1 -6.89 -44.21 -27.40
N ALA A 2 -6.22 -44.29 -26.24
CA ALA A 2 -6.76 -43.80 -24.98
C ALA A 2 -6.28 -42.36 -24.78
N PHE A 3 -7.20 -41.41 -24.65
CA PHE A 3 -6.87 -40.04 -24.28
C PHE A 3 -6.68 -39.99 -22.76
N SER A 4 -5.47 -39.69 -22.29
CA SER A 4 -5.23 -39.37 -20.88
C SER A 4 -5.57 -37.91 -20.62
N THR A 5 -6.56 -37.65 -19.77
CA THR A 5 -6.79 -36.31 -19.20
C THR A 5 -5.63 -35.94 -18.29
N ILE A 6 -5.04 -34.76 -18.52
CA ILE A 6 -4.00 -34.18 -17.66
C ILE A 6 -4.70 -33.19 -16.74
N ASP A 7 -4.79 -33.51 -15.46
CA ASP A 7 -5.31 -32.58 -14.46
C ASP A 7 -4.24 -31.52 -14.14
N SER A 8 -4.55 -30.26 -14.45
CA SER A 8 -3.75 -29.12 -14.01
C SER A 8 -4.29 -28.58 -12.70
N PHE A 9 -3.49 -28.64 -11.64
CA PHE A 9 -3.84 -28.02 -10.36
C PHE A 9 -3.16 -26.66 -10.21
N SER A 10 -3.92 -25.67 -9.72
CA SER A 10 -3.36 -24.40 -9.25
C SER A 10 -3.70 -24.20 -7.78
N SER A 11 -2.77 -23.60 -7.05
CA SER A 11 -2.94 -23.26 -5.64
C SER A 11 -2.53 -21.81 -5.43
N SER A 12 -3.22 -21.14 -4.51
CA SER A 12 -2.83 -19.83 -4.02
C SER A 12 -2.85 -19.84 -2.50
N THR A 13 -1.98 -19.03 -1.90
CA THR A 13 -1.93 -18.85 -0.44
C THR A 13 -2.03 -17.37 -0.15
N TRP A 14 -2.97 -17.00 0.72
CA TRP A 14 -3.08 -15.65 1.25
C TRP A 14 -2.33 -15.58 2.58
N ARG A 15 -1.37 -14.66 2.70
CA ARG A 15 -0.56 -14.46 3.91
C ARG A 15 -0.71 -13.04 4.40
N ILE A 16 -0.96 -12.91 5.70
CA ILE A 16 -0.84 -11.65 6.43
C ILE A 16 0.56 -11.58 6.99
N GLU A 17 1.27 -10.50 6.68
CA GLU A 17 2.47 -10.14 7.42
C GLU A 17 2.13 -9.14 8.51
N THR A 18 2.83 -9.23 9.64
CA THR A 18 2.73 -8.26 10.73
C THR A 18 4.10 -7.67 11.05
N ALA A 19 4.10 -6.44 11.54
CA ALA A 19 5.26 -5.81 12.16
C ALA A 19 4.91 -5.42 13.59
N THR A 20 5.68 -5.91 14.55
CA THR A 20 5.48 -5.60 15.97
C THR A 20 6.67 -4.83 16.52
N GLY A 21 6.39 -3.78 17.30
CA GLY A 21 7.40 -3.01 17.99
C GLY A 21 6.89 -2.46 19.31
N SER A 22 7.80 -2.13 20.22
CA SER A 22 7.47 -1.60 21.54
C SER A 22 8.21 -0.30 21.83
N HIS A 23 7.55 0.63 22.51
CA HIS A 23 8.10 1.91 22.94
C HIS A 23 7.82 2.13 24.42
N LYS A 24 8.85 2.49 25.19
CA LYS A 24 8.74 2.84 26.61
C LYS A 24 8.79 4.35 26.75
N PHE A 25 7.75 4.92 27.35
CA PHE A 25 7.59 6.33 27.62
C PHE A 25 7.54 6.55 29.14
N THR A 26 8.46 7.36 29.66
CA THR A 26 8.52 7.73 31.07
C THR A 26 8.31 9.23 31.23
N VAL A 27 7.27 9.60 31.98
CA VAL A 27 7.03 10.98 32.42
C VAL A 27 7.72 11.16 33.76
N ASN A 28 8.82 11.91 33.76
CA ASN A 28 9.53 12.28 35.00
C ASN A 28 8.92 13.54 35.60
N LYS A 29 9.01 13.68 36.92
CA LYS A 29 8.42 14.80 37.66
C LYS A 29 6.92 14.91 37.38
N HIS A 30 6.21 13.77 37.44
CA HIS A 30 4.80 13.64 37.07
C HIS A 30 3.92 14.65 37.80
N SER A 31 4.24 14.98 39.04
CA SER A 31 3.57 16.02 39.83
C SER A 31 3.44 17.37 39.12
N LEU A 32 4.37 17.74 38.23
CA LEU A 32 4.33 18.98 37.43
C LEU A 32 3.26 18.96 36.33
N THR A 33 2.63 17.80 36.08
CA THR A 33 1.50 17.69 35.16
C THR A 33 0.16 18.11 35.81
N LYS A 34 0.17 18.49 37.11
CA LYS A 34 -1.01 18.99 37.81
C LYS A 34 -1.45 20.34 37.26
N GLY A 35 -2.75 20.45 36.98
CA GLY A 35 -3.33 21.68 36.44
C GLY A 35 -3.02 21.91 34.96
N PHE A 36 -2.63 20.87 34.21
CA PHE A 36 -2.53 20.96 32.76
C PHE A 36 -3.88 21.32 32.14
N GLY A 37 -4.97 20.85 32.74
CA GLY A 37 -6.33 21.11 32.26
C GLY A 37 -6.75 20.15 31.17
N ALA A 38 -8.06 19.96 31.05
CA ALA A 38 -8.64 19.01 30.11
C ALA A 38 -8.21 19.32 28.66
N GLY A 39 -7.83 18.29 27.91
CA GLY A 39 -7.36 18.40 26.52
C GLY A 39 -5.86 18.66 26.38
N ASN A 40 -5.16 19.07 27.44
CA ASN A 40 -3.70 19.19 27.42
C ASN A 40 -3.04 17.85 27.75
N HIS A 41 -1.92 17.57 27.09
CA HIS A 41 -1.25 16.27 27.19
C HIS A 41 0.28 16.38 27.17
N VAL A 42 0.90 15.32 27.68
CA VAL A 42 2.32 15.02 27.45
C VAL A 42 2.42 14.01 26.32
N GLN A 43 3.34 14.21 25.38
CA GLN A 43 3.57 13.30 24.25
C GLN A 43 4.92 12.59 24.38
N SER A 44 4.98 11.31 23.99
CA SER A 44 6.24 10.59 23.85
C SER A 44 7.06 11.09 22.67
N GLY A 45 8.32 10.62 22.57
CA GLY A 45 9.03 10.63 21.31
C GLY A 45 8.29 9.80 20.25
N VAL A 46 8.54 10.11 18.98
CA VAL A 46 8.00 9.35 17.85
C VAL A 46 8.74 8.02 17.72
N PHE A 47 8.02 6.95 17.44
CA PHE A 47 8.59 5.63 17.17
C PHE A 47 7.91 4.98 15.96
N SER A 48 8.68 4.27 15.14
CA SER A 48 8.19 3.72 13.89
C SER A 48 7.98 2.20 13.97
N VAL A 49 6.80 1.73 13.55
CA VAL A 49 6.45 0.30 13.47
C VAL A 49 5.62 0.08 12.22
N GLY A 50 5.99 -0.92 11.42
CA GLY A 50 5.21 -1.32 10.23
C GLY A 50 5.14 -0.28 9.12
N GLY A 51 6.09 0.67 9.06
CA GLY A 51 6.08 1.78 8.10
C GLY A 51 5.23 2.98 8.53
N HIS A 52 4.74 2.97 9.77
CA HIS A 52 3.97 4.06 10.36
C HIS A 52 4.69 4.63 11.57
N ASP A 53 4.51 5.92 11.79
CA ASP A 53 5.02 6.68 12.92
C ASP A 53 3.93 6.84 13.97
N TRP A 54 4.33 6.61 15.21
CA TRP A 54 3.45 6.52 16.34
C TRP A 54 3.95 7.39 17.49
N ALA A 55 3.02 7.91 18.29
CA ALA A 55 3.34 8.51 19.58
C ALA A 55 2.28 8.15 20.62
N ILE A 56 2.70 8.12 21.87
CA ILE A 56 1.82 7.99 23.03
C ILE A 56 1.45 9.40 23.49
N ARG A 57 0.15 9.66 23.70
CA ARG A 57 -0.35 10.89 24.31
C ARG A 57 -1.02 10.58 25.64
N TYR A 58 -0.49 11.18 26.70
CA TYR A 58 -0.96 11.05 28.07
C TYR A 58 -1.68 12.32 28.51
N TYR A 59 -2.97 12.21 28.83
CA TYR A 59 -3.82 13.31 29.28
C TYR A 59 -4.08 13.14 30.78
N PRO A 60 -3.36 13.86 31.66
CA PRO A 60 -3.48 13.68 33.10
C PRO A 60 -4.83 14.16 33.65
N ASP A 61 -5.45 15.14 32.99
CA ASP A 61 -6.74 15.73 33.37
C ASP A 61 -7.88 15.37 32.38
N GLY A 62 -7.64 14.35 31.53
CA GLY A 62 -8.58 13.87 30.52
C GLY A 62 -8.59 14.67 29.20
N ARG A 63 -9.30 14.20 28.17
CA ARG A 63 -9.51 15.00 26.95
C ARG A 63 -10.67 15.99 27.13
N ALA A 64 -10.63 17.07 26.35
CA ALA A 64 -11.72 18.05 26.28
C ALA A 64 -12.89 17.57 25.40
N HIS A 65 -12.70 16.54 24.58
CA HIS A 65 -13.73 15.96 23.71
C HIS A 65 -13.63 14.43 23.74
N ILE A 66 -14.77 13.75 23.72
CA ILE A 66 -14.81 12.29 23.69
C ILE A 66 -14.89 11.86 22.23
N THR A 67 -13.90 11.08 21.79
CA THR A 67 -14.01 10.31 20.54
C THR A 67 -14.54 8.93 20.90
N ARG A 68 -15.82 8.68 20.64
CA ARG A 68 -16.40 7.33 20.80
C ARG A 68 -16.06 6.50 19.58
N ILE A 69 -15.66 5.25 19.82
CA ILE A 69 -15.43 4.25 18.78
C ILE A 69 -16.48 3.17 18.99
N TYR A 70 -17.32 2.99 17.98
CA TYR A 70 -18.37 2.00 18.00
C TYR A 70 -17.81 0.62 17.62
N PRO A 71 -18.48 -0.47 18.02
CA PRO A 71 -18.05 -1.83 17.68
C PRO A 71 -17.91 -2.12 16.18
N ASP A 72 -18.55 -1.31 15.33
CA ASP A 72 -18.46 -1.38 13.85
C ASP A 72 -17.25 -0.61 13.27
N GLY A 73 -16.41 -0.02 14.12
CA GLY A 73 -15.24 0.76 13.72
C GLY A 73 -15.55 2.20 13.31
N SER A 74 -16.81 2.66 13.37
CA SER A 74 -17.15 4.07 13.18
C SER A 74 -16.73 4.90 14.39
N TYR A 75 -16.41 6.18 14.19
CA TYR A 75 -16.09 7.11 15.27
C TYR A 75 -17.01 8.33 15.26
N GLY A 76 -17.40 8.79 16.45
CA GLY A 76 -18.17 10.00 16.66
C GLY A 76 -17.47 10.93 17.65
N ARG A 77 -17.42 12.23 17.33
CA ARG A 77 -17.03 13.28 18.30
C ARG A 77 -18.26 13.73 19.05
N SER A 78 -18.34 13.44 20.35
CA SER A 78 -19.32 14.08 21.22
C SER A 78 -18.64 15.21 22.00
N TYR A 79 -19.21 16.39 21.87
CA TYR A 79 -19.06 17.45 22.87
C TYR A 79 -20.03 17.11 24.00
N GLU A 80 -19.80 16.00 24.70
CA GLU A 80 -20.54 15.79 25.94
C GLU A 80 -20.15 16.93 26.89
N SER A 81 -21.17 17.58 27.44
CA SER A 81 -21.07 18.63 28.44
C SER A 81 -20.45 18.17 29.77
N ASP A 82 -20.00 16.91 29.86
CA ASP A 82 -19.16 16.38 30.94
C ASP A 82 -17.70 16.87 30.76
N VAL A 83 -17.56 18.17 30.56
CA VAL A 83 -16.29 18.87 30.54
C VAL A 83 -15.59 18.56 31.86
N GLY A 84 -14.50 17.78 31.80
CA GLY A 84 -13.55 17.67 32.89
C GLY A 84 -13.93 16.71 34.02
N THR A 85 -14.20 15.43 33.73
CA THR A 85 -14.28 14.45 34.83
C THR A 85 -12.93 14.23 35.54
N GLY A 86 -11.83 14.84 35.07
CA GLY A 86 -10.50 14.71 35.67
C GLY A 86 -9.95 13.28 35.62
N ASN A 87 -10.49 12.46 34.72
CA ASN A 87 -10.04 11.09 34.56
C ASN A 87 -8.85 11.06 33.62
N VAL A 88 -7.86 10.24 33.96
CA VAL A 88 -6.66 10.07 33.15
C VAL A 88 -7.00 9.33 31.86
N SER A 89 -6.44 9.79 30.74
CA SER A 89 -6.55 9.16 29.43
C SER A 89 -5.19 8.87 28.81
N ILE A 90 -5.09 7.77 28.06
CA ILE A 90 -3.88 7.37 27.32
C ILE A 90 -4.27 6.98 25.91
N TYR A 91 -3.53 7.51 24.92
CA TYR A 91 -3.81 7.32 23.50
C TYR A 91 -2.57 6.94 22.70
N LEU A 92 -2.74 6.05 21.73
CA LEU A 92 -1.83 5.83 20.62
C LEU A 92 -2.26 6.76 19.49
N THR A 93 -1.34 7.57 19.00
CA THR A 93 -1.58 8.50 17.89
C THR A 93 -0.80 8.03 16.68
N HIS A 94 -1.49 7.84 15.56
CA HIS A 94 -0.87 7.67 14.26
C HIS A 94 -0.42 9.06 13.75
N LEU A 95 0.83 9.18 13.33
CA LEU A 95 1.45 10.46 12.94
C LEU A 95 1.91 10.51 11.47
N SER A 96 1.81 9.41 10.72
CA SER A 96 2.28 9.40 9.34
C SER A 96 1.28 10.03 8.39
N ASP A 97 1.63 11.19 7.83
CA ASP A 97 0.91 11.84 6.73
C ASP A 97 0.99 11.04 5.41
N THR A 98 2.04 10.25 5.23
CA THR A 98 2.38 9.64 3.94
C THR A 98 2.12 8.13 3.84
N SER A 99 1.90 7.46 4.96
CA SER A 99 1.84 5.97 5.02
C SER A 99 0.45 5.41 4.78
N GLY A 100 -0.57 6.26 4.64
CA GLY A 100 -1.97 5.85 4.48
C GLY A 100 -2.57 5.23 5.74
N ASP A 101 -3.69 4.52 5.58
CA ASP A 101 -4.43 3.92 6.68
C ASP A 101 -3.64 2.78 7.35
N ALA A 102 -3.60 2.78 8.68
CA ALA A 102 -2.90 1.77 9.45
C ALA A 102 -3.88 0.76 10.07
N LYS A 103 -3.76 -0.53 9.76
CA LYS A 103 -4.49 -1.58 10.48
C LYS A 103 -3.67 -2.08 11.66
N VAL A 104 -4.09 -1.75 12.87
CA VAL A 104 -3.25 -1.87 14.06
C VAL A 104 -3.97 -2.52 15.24
N ALA A 105 -3.30 -3.48 15.86
CA ALA A 105 -3.57 -3.92 17.23
C ALA A 105 -2.49 -3.33 18.15
N PHE A 106 -2.83 -2.99 19.38
CA PHE A 106 -1.85 -2.42 20.30
C PHE A 106 -2.25 -2.65 21.76
N LYS A 107 -1.29 -2.49 22.66
CA LYS A 107 -1.56 -2.46 24.10
C LYS A 107 -0.69 -1.44 24.82
N PHE A 108 -1.22 -0.93 25.92
CA PHE A 108 -0.46 -0.20 26.92
C PHE A 108 -0.29 -1.05 28.17
N ASP A 109 0.95 -1.22 28.58
CA ASP A 109 1.31 -1.73 29.90
C ASP A 109 1.77 -0.54 30.75
N ILE A 110 1.11 -0.29 31.87
CA ILE A 110 1.57 0.66 32.88
C ILE A 110 2.51 -0.11 33.81
N LEU A 111 3.74 0.38 33.97
CA LEU A 111 4.82 -0.34 34.63
C LEU A 111 5.15 0.24 35.99
N ASP A 112 5.59 -0.62 36.91
CA ASP A 112 6.25 -0.20 38.14
C ASP A 112 7.70 0.27 37.89
N LYS A 113 8.37 0.75 38.95
CA LYS A 113 9.77 1.19 38.90
C LYS A 113 10.76 0.10 38.45
N ASN A 114 10.41 -1.17 38.66
CA ASN A 114 11.23 -2.33 38.28
C ASN A 114 10.95 -2.79 36.83
N GLY A 115 9.96 -2.19 36.16
CA GLY A 115 9.53 -2.56 34.81
C GLY A 115 8.49 -3.69 34.76
N SER A 116 7.93 -4.11 35.90
CA SER A 116 6.85 -5.08 35.96
C SER A 116 5.51 -4.42 35.62
N THR A 117 4.62 -5.15 34.96
CA THR A 117 3.32 -4.60 34.55
C THR A 117 2.34 -4.54 35.72
N LEU A 118 1.83 -3.35 36.03
CA LEU A 118 0.78 -3.10 37.05
C LEU A 118 -0.62 -3.16 36.46
N SER A 119 -0.78 -2.80 35.18
CA SER A 119 -2.06 -2.80 34.47
C SER A 119 -1.82 -2.87 32.97
N THR A 120 -2.69 -3.58 32.26
CA THR A 120 -2.66 -3.68 30.80
C THR A 120 -4.01 -3.25 30.23
N HIS A 121 -3.94 -2.49 29.15
CA HIS A 121 -5.06 -2.07 28.33
C HIS A 121 -4.75 -2.44 26.88
N SER A 122 -5.54 -3.34 26.26
CA SER A 122 -5.25 -3.88 24.93
C SER A 122 -6.41 -3.73 23.94
N VAL A 123 -6.05 -3.53 22.68
CA VAL A 123 -6.87 -3.72 21.49
C VAL A 123 -6.25 -4.87 20.72
N GLU A 124 -6.81 -6.07 20.86
CA GLU A 124 -6.24 -7.30 20.29
C GLU A 124 -6.69 -7.54 18.84
N VAL A 125 -7.92 -7.14 18.53
CA VAL A 125 -8.46 -7.17 17.17
C VAL A 125 -7.97 -5.93 16.43
N PRO A 126 -7.22 -6.06 15.32
CA PRO A 126 -6.71 -4.90 14.62
C PRO A 126 -7.82 -3.99 14.10
N VAL A 127 -7.67 -2.70 14.38
CA VAL A 127 -8.59 -1.64 13.98
C VAL A 127 -7.91 -0.72 12.96
N THR A 128 -8.69 -0.13 12.07
CA THR A 128 -8.14 0.77 11.05
C THR A 128 -8.07 2.19 11.60
N LEU A 129 -6.88 2.79 11.55
CA LEU A 129 -6.64 4.18 11.81
C LEU A 129 -6.50 4.94 10.50
N ASN A 130 -7.58 5.62 10.14
CA ASN A 130 -7.66 6.43 8.94
C ASN A 130 -7.15 7.82 9.29
N ASP A 131 -6.17 8.32 8.55
CA ASP A 131 -5.52 9.63 8.72
C ASP A 131 -4.40 9.72 9.80
N SER A 132 -3.49 10.63 9.49
CA SER A 132 -2.24 11.07 10.13
C SER A 132 -2.35 11.71 11.51
N LYS A 133 -3.56 11.87 12.03
CA LYS A 133 -3.82 12.45 13.36
C LYS A 133 -4.86 11.68 14.15
N SER A 134 -5.26 10.52 13.65
CA SER A 134 -6.19 9.65 14.34
C SER A 134 -5.54 9.09 15.61
N SER A 135 -6.35 8.94 16.66
CA SER A 135 -5.87 8.46 17.96
C SER A 135 -6.85 7.44 18.53
N LEU A 136 -6.32 6.37 19.12
CA LEU A 136 -7.08 5.32 19.80
C LEU A 136 -6.55 5.11 21.21
N GLY A 137 -7.44 4.85 22.16
CA GLY A 137 -7.02 4.70 23.53
C GLY A 137 -8.17 4.62 24.50
N TRP A 138 -7.85 4.87 25.77
CA TRP A 138 -8.80 4.79 26.88
C TRP A 138 -9.01 6.19 27.44
N GLU A 139 -10.22 6.72 27.29
CA GLU A 139 -10.60 8.07 27.73
C GLU A 139 -10.73 8.18 29.25
N ARG A 140 -11.22 7.12 29.91
CA ARG A 140 -11.61 7.16 31.33
C ARG A 140 -10.98 6.00 32.10
N ILE A 141 -9.66 5.94 32.18
CA ILE A 141 -8.96 4.85 32.87
C ILE A 141 -9.36 4.82 34.36
N MET A 142 -9.21 5.96 35.05
CA MET A 142 -9.69 6.21 36.41
C MET A 142 -9.51 7.68 36.77
N SER A 143 -9.97 8.08 37.96
CA SER A 143 -9.71 9.42 38.50
C SER A 143 -8.20 9.67 38.58
N ARG A 144 -7.78 10.94 38.43
CA ARG A 144 -6.36 11.29 38.59
C ARG A 144 -5.78 10.87 39.93
N ALA A 145 -6.53 11.06 41.02
CA ALA A 145 -6.08 10.71 42.37
C ALA A 145 -5.81 9.19 42.51
N ASP A 146 -6.72 8.36 42.00
CA ASP A 146 -6.51 6.90 42.02
C ASP A 146 -5.41 6.47 41.07
N PHE A 147 -5.28 7.14 39.92
CA PHE A 147 -4.22 6.87 38.96
C PHE A 147 -2.84 7.15 39.56
N GLU A 148 -2.65 8.33 40.14
CA GLU A 148 -1.40 8.72 40.80
C GLU A 148 -1.04 7.75 41.92
N ARG A 149 -2.00 7.44 42.80
CA ARG A 149 -1.81 6.49 43.91
C ARG A 149 -1.39 5.09 43.44
N LYS A 150 -1.84 4.65 42.27
CA LYS A 150 -1.63 3.28 41.78
C LYS A 150 -0.40 3.15 40.88
N PHE A 151 -0.07 4.18 40.11
CA PHE A 151 0.83 4.05 38.96
C PHE A 151 1.99 5.04 38.92
N VAL A 152 1.96 6.10 39.73
CA VAL A 152 3.11 6.99 39.87
C VAL A 152 3.97 6.45 41.00
N ASP A 153 5.25 6.23 40.71
CA ASP A 153 6.19 5.70 41.69
C ASP A 153 6.67 6.76 42.69
N GLU A 154 7.41 6.30 43.70
CA GLU A 154 8.01 7.13 44.74
C GLU A 154 9.02 8.18 44.22
N ASP A 155 9.55 8.01 43.01
CA ASP A 155 10.47 8.94 42.33
C ASP A 155 9.73 9.97 41.46
N ASP A 156 8.41 10.07 41.61
CA ASP A 156 7.52 10.93 40.84
C ASP A 156 7.57 10.63 39.33
N ARG A 157 7.55 9.33 38.98
CA ARG A 157 7.57 8.86 37.59
C ARG A 157 6.38 8.00 37.24
N LEU A 158 5.85 8.25 36.04
CA LEU A 158 4.89 7.37 35.38
C LEU A 158 5.57 6.72 34.19
N THR A 159 5.54 5.38 34.12
CA THR A 159 6.10 4.62 33.00
C THR A 159 5.03 3.84 32.25
N ILE A 160 4.93 4.07 30.95
CA ILE A 160 4.00 3.42 30.04
C ILE A 160 4.79 2.73 28.93
N ARG A 161 4.57 1.44 28.72
CA ARG A 161 5.06 0.72 27.54
C ARG A 161 3.91 0.50 26.57
N CYS A 162 4.06 1.00 25.35
CA CYS A 162 3.18 0.66 24.24
C CYS A 162 3.80 -0.45 23.41
N THR A 163 3.01 -1.47 23.07
CA THR A 163 3.37 -2.45 22.04
C THR A 163 2.36 -2.35 20.91
N VAL A 164 2.85 -2.15 19.70
CA VAL A 164 2.08 -1.93 18.48
C VAL A 164 2.34 -3.09 17.53
N THR A 165 1.28 -3.66 16.97
CA THR A 165 1.32 -4.68 15.92
C THR A 165 0.54 -4.16 14.71
N VAL A 166 1.25 -3.88 13.63
CA VAL A 166 0.66 -3.40 12.37
C VAL A 166 0.50 -4.57 11.41
N LEU A 167 -0.71 -4.75 10.88
CA LEU A 167 -0.97 -5.64 9.75
C LEU A 167 -0.47 -4.97 8.47
N LYS A 168 0.48 -5.61 7.80
CA LYS A 168 0.89 -5.17 6.46
C LYS A 168 -0.15 -5.62 5.45
N SER A 169 -0.31 -4.84 4.38
CA SER A 169 -1.15 -5.20 3.24
C SER A 169 -0.77 -6.59 2.73
N PRO A 170 -1.75 -7.49 2.49
CA PRO A 170 -1.47 -8.87 2.14
C PRO A 170 -0.75 -8.95 0.80
N HIS A 171 0.31 -9.75 0.75
CA HIS A 171 0.98 -10.09 -0.50
C HIS A 171 0.40 -11.41 -1.03
N LEU A 172 -0.38 -11.36 -2.11
CA LEU A 172 -0.84 -12.57 -2.79
C LEU A 172 0.36 -13.23 -3.47
N GLN A 173 0.79 -14.38 -2.94
CA GLN A 173 1.73 -15.24 -3.63
C GLN A 173 0.96 -16.31 -4.39
N VAL A 174 0.85 -16.11 -5.71
CA VAL A 174 0.37 -17.14 -6.62
C VAL A 174 1.57 -17.99 -7.00
N SER A 175 1.59 -19.26 -6.59
CA SER A 175 2.49 -20.23 -7.18
C SER A 175 2.13 -20.36 -8.67
N LYS A 176 3.09 -20.06 -9.56
CA LYS A 176 2.94 -20.33 -10.99
C LYS A 176 2.44 -21.77 -11.16
N THR A 177 1.40 -21.96 -11.98
CA THR A 177 0.92 -23.29 -12.38
C THR A 177 2.15 -24.12 -12.75
N ARG A 178 2.43 -25.21 -12.03
CA ARG A 178 3.43 -26.18 -12.50
C ARG A 178 2.81 -26.82 -13.73
N SER A 179 3.11 -26.26 -14.91
CA SER A 179 3.08 -27.08 -16.11
C SER A 179 4.08 -28.19 -15.85
N VAL A 180 3.58 -29.41 -15.65
CA VAL A 180 4.42 -30.61 -15.70
C VAL A 180 5.26 -30.45 -16.96
N ALA A 181 6.59 -30.59 -16.80
CA ALA A 181 7.58 -30.29 -17.83
C ALA A 181 7.02 -30.62 -19.21
N SER A 182 6.94 -29.60 -20.07
CA SER A 182 6.77 -29.82 -21.49
C SER A 182 7.76 -30.92 -21.87
N LEU A 183 7.23 -32.09 -22.22
CA LEU A 183 7.88 -32.99 -23.16
C LEU A 183 8.47 -32.07 -24.23
N GLN A 184 9.77 -32.17 -24.47
CA GLN A 184 10.54 -31.32 -25.35
C GLN A 184 9.75 -31.01 -26.62
N VAL A 185 9.01 -29.90 -26.62
CA VAL A 185 8.50 -29.32 -27.85
C VAL A 185 9.76 -28.72 -28.46
N PRO A 186 10.19 -29.16 -29.66
CA PRO A 186 11.33 -28.56 -30.32
C PRO A 186 11.13 -27.05 -30.29
N LYS A 187 12.12 -26.32 -29.78
CA LYS A 187 12.09 -24.85 -29.78
C LYS A 187 11.68 -24.46 -31.21
N PRO A 188 10.55 -23.75 -31.40
CA PRO A 188 10.17 -23.35 -32.74
C PRO A 188 11.36 -22.61 -33.36
N PRO A 189 11.64 -22.83 -34.65
CA PRO A 189 12.74 -22.14 -35.30
C PRO A 189 12.59 -20.63 -35.06
N PRO A 190 13.71 -19.90 -34.92
CA PRO A 190 13.64 -18.45 -34.78
C PRO A 190 12.79 -17.86 -35.91
N SER A 191 11.92 -16.91 -35.58
CA SER A 191 11.04 -16.31 -36.58
C SER A 191 11.87 -15.55 -37.62
N ASP A 192 11.73 -15.96 -38.87
CA ASP A 192 12.33 -15.41 -40.09
C ASP A 192 11.30 -14.60 -40.90
N LEU A 193 10.22 -14.16 -40.25
CA LEU A 193 9.12 -13.43 -40.91
C LEU A 193 9.60 -12.19 -41.68
N HIS A 194 10.64 -11.52 -41.19
CA HIS A 194 11.25 -10.38 -41.89
C HIS A 194 11.86 -10.76 -43.24
N GLN A 195 12.47 -11.95 -43.32
CA GLN A 195 13.04 -12.49 -44.55
C GLN A 195 11.95 -12.91 -45.53
N HIS A 196 10.93 -13.64 -45.06
CA HIS A 196 9.78 -14.01 -45.91
C HIS A 196 9.01 -12.79 -46.44
N LEU A 197 8.86 -11.72 -45.66
CA LEU A 197 8.25 -10.47 -46.13
C LEU A 197 9.16 -9.71 -47.11
N GLY A 198 10.49 -9.81 -46.96
CA GLY A 198 11.45 -9.28 -47.92
C GLY A 198 11.40 -10.00 -49.26
N GLU A 199 11.40 -11.34 -49.24
CA GLU A 199 11.27 -12.18 -50.45
C GLU A 199 9.94 -11.93 -51.17
N LEU A 200 8.85 -11.72 -50.43
CA LEU A 200 7.54 -11.38 -51.00
C LEU A 200 7.57 -10.02 -51.72
N LEU A 201 8.30 -9.03 -51.18
CA LEU A 201 8.48 -7.73 -51.81
C LEU A 201 9.35 -7.82 -53.07
N GLU A 202 10.46 -8.57 -53.00
CA GLU A 202 11.38 -8.76 -54.13
C GLU A 202 10.76 -9.56 -55.28
N SER A 203 9.98 -10.60 -54.97
CA SER A 203 9.31 -11.42 -55.99
C SER A 203 8.12 -10.71 -56.65
N GLY A 204 7.52 -9.74 -55.95
CA GLY A 204 6.30 -9.06 -56.38
C GLY A 204 5.05 -9.94 -56.38
N GLU A 205 5.12 -11.15 -55.80
CA GLU A 205 4.03 -12.10 -55.81
C GLU A 205 2.85 -11.57 -54.97
N GLY A 206 1.66 -11.46 -55.58
CA GLY A 206 0.48 -10.91 -54.92
C GLY A 206 0.47 -9.39 -54.72
N ALA A 207 1.40 -8.65 -55.35
CA ALA A 207 1.40 -7.19 -55.30
C ALA A 207 0.12 -6.59 -55.91
N ASP A 208 -0.50 -5.68 -55.17
CA ASP A 208 -1.80 -5.06 -55.50
C ASP A 208 -1.71 -3.52 -55.67
N VAL A 209 -0.52 -2.95 -55.52
CA VAL A 209 -0.19 -1.56 -55.84
C VAL A 209 1.22 -1.47 -56.45
N ALA A 210 1.45 -0.45 -57.28
CA ALA A 210 2.78 -0.11 -57.76
C ALA A 210 3.04 1.40 -57.62
N PHE A 211 4.30 1.76 -57.36
CA PHE A 211 4.77 3.14 -57.25
C PHE A 211 5.70 3.47 -58.40
N ASP A 212 5.42 4.57 -59.10
CA ASP A 212 6.32 5.16 -60.08
C ASP A 212 7.13 6.27 -59.39
N VAL A 213 8.42 6.02 -59.22
CA VAL A 213 9.38 6.89 -58.55
C VAL A 213 10.48 7.23 -59.54
N GLY A 214 10.48 8.46 -60.06
CA GLY A 214 11.53 8.91 -60.98
C GLY A 214 11.61 8.14 -62.30
N GLY A 215 10.52 7.48 -62.72
CA GLY A 215 10.48 6.66 -63.94
C GLY A 215 10.74 5.17 -63.69
N GLU A 216 11.07 4.77 -62.46
CA GLU A 216 11.17 3.37 -62.05
C GLU A 216 9.89 2.93 -61.33
N THR A 217 9.41 1.72 -61.63
CA THR A 217 8.17 1.18 -61.06
C THR A 217 8.47 0.11 -60.01
N PHE A 218 7.96 0.29 -58.80
CA PHE A 218 8.12 -0.62 -57.66
C PHE A 218 6.77 -1.25 -57.30
N ALA A 219 6.65 -2.57 -57.42
CA ALA A 219 5.46 -3.30 -56.98
C ALA A 219 5.47 -3.48 -55.45
N ALA A 220 4.31 -3.40 -54.81
CA ALA A 220 4.18 -3.53 -53.36
C ALA A 220 2.78 -4.04 -52.94
N HIS A 221 2.61 -4.28 -51.64
CA HIS A 221 1.39 -4.84 -51.05
C HIS A 221 0.73 -3.83 -50.11
N ARG A 222 -0.48 -3.40 -50.44
CA ARG A 222 -1.23 -2.36 -49.71
C ARG A 222 -1.46 -2.72 -48.25
N CYS A 223 -1.70 -4.00 -47.96
CA CYS A 223 -1.92 -4.48 -46.60
C CYS A 223 -0.67 -4.34 -45.73
N VAL A 224 0.52 -4.59 -46.28
CA VAL A 224 1.80 -4.47 -45.57
C VAL A 224 2.13 -2.99 -45.34
N LEU A 225 1.95 -2.15 -46.35
CA LEU A 225 2.15 -0.71 -46.24
C LEU A 225 1.18 -0.07 -45.24
N ALA A 226 -0.10 -0.39 -45.30
CA ALA A 226 -1.11 0.13 -44.37
C ALA A 226 -0.89 -0.31 -42.90
N ALA A 227 -0.16 -1.41 -42.69
CA ALA A 227 0.24 -1.89 -41.37
C ALA A 227 1.48 -1.15 -40.84
N ARG A 228 2.43 -0.82 -41.71
CA ARG A 228 3.70 -0.14 -41.35
C ARG A 228 3.60 1.39 -41.34
N SER A 229 2.74 1.95 -42.18
CA SER A 229 2.58 3.39 -42.41
C SER A 229 1.09 3.77 -42.45
N PRO A 230 0.49 4.11 -41.29
CA PRO A 230 -0.96 4.41 -41.20
C PRO A 230 -1.42 5.56 -42.11
N SER A 231 -0.53 6.49 -42.44
CA SER A 231 -0.75 7.62 -43.36
C SER A 231 -0.94 7.21 -44.83
N GLU A 232 -0.49 6.03 -45.24
CA GLU A 232 -0.59 5.54 -46.62
C GLU A 232 -1.88 4.75 -46.90
N ARG A 233 -2.65 4.46 -45.84
CA ARG A 233 -3.86 3.64 -45.88
C ARG A 233 -4.93 4.19 -46.85
N SER A 234 -4.98 5.51 -47.06
CA SER A 234 -5.89 6.18 -48.02
C SER A 234 -5.21 6.55 -49.35
N SER A 235 -3.89 6.73 -49.36
CA SER A 235 -3.11 7.19 -50.52
C SER A 235 -2.98 6.10 -51.60
N CYS A 236 -2.83 4.84 -51.19
CA CYS A 236 -2.73 3.69 -52.09
C CYS A 236 -4.10 3.16 -52.54
N SER A 237 -5.05 4.02 -52.88
CA SER A 237 -6.38 3.60 -53.38
C SER A 237 -6.37 3.19 -54.86
N LYS A 238 -5.33 3.58 -55.60
CA LYS A 238 -5.16 3.32 -57.03
C LYS A 238 -4.11 2.23 -57.25
N ARG A 239 -4.27 1.49 -58.34
CA ARG A 239 -3.35 0.41 -58.75
C ARG A 239 -1.94 0.91 -59.10
N MET A 240 -1.81 2.19 -59.48
CA MET A 240 -0.55 2.87 -59.74
C MET A 240 -0.54 4.24 -59.03
N VAL A 241 0.51 4.52 -58.27
CA VAL A 241 0.70 5.78 -57.53
C VAL A 241 1.98 6.44 -58.00
N ARG A 242 1.89 7.67 -58.53
CA ARG A 242 3.08 8.45 -58.90
C ARG A 242 3.62 9.20 -57.69
N MET A 243 4.88 8.98 -57.35
CA MET A 243 5.56 9.72 -56.30
C MET A 243 6.55 10.72 -56.90
N ASN A 244 6.59 11.93 -56.34
CA ASN A 244 7.55 12.95 -56.73
C ASN A 244 8.90 12.62 -56.06
N PRO A 245 10.04 12.69 -56.79
CA PRO A 245 11.35 12.31 -56.23
C PRO A 245 11.79 13.13 -55.01
N ALA A 246 11.15 14.27 -54.75
CA ALA A 246 11.37 15.09 -53.55
C ALA A 246 10.81 14.49 -52.24
N ASN A 247 9.95 13.46 -52.30
CA ASN A 247 9.34 12.82 -51.13
C ASN A 247 10.04 11.52 -50.68
N VAL A 248 11.20 11.18 -51.28
CA VAL A 248 11.91 9.91 -51.01
C VAL A 248 12.80 9.98 -49.75
N LEU A 249 12.90 11.15 -49.11
CA LEU A 249 13.71 11.35 -47.90
C LEU A 249 12.84 11.51 -46.65
N GLU A 250 12.18 10.45 -46.24
CA GLU A 250 12.03 10.10 -44.82
C GLU A 250 11.36 8.72 -44.73
N GLN A 251 12.17 7.69 -44.59
CA GLN A 251 11.95 6.50 -43.76
C GLN A 251 12.92 5.41 -44.22
N SER A 252 14.06 5.38 -43.56
CA SER A 252 14.96 4.24 -43.55
C SER A 252 14.16 3.00 -43.14
N ILE A 253 14.26 1.94 -43.95
CA ILE A 253 13.86 0.57 -43.61
C ILE A 253 14.69 0.08 -42.41
#